data_AF-A0A4R7USS5-F1
#
_entry.id   AF-A0A4R7USS5-F1
#
_cell.length_a   1.000
_cell.length_b   1.000
_cell.length_c   1.000
_cell.angle_alpha   90.00
_cell.angle_beta   90.00
_cell.angle_gamma   90.00
#
_symmetry.space_group_name_H-M   'P 1'
#
loop_
_entity.id
_entity.type
_entity.pdbx_description
1 polymer ?
#
loop_
_entity_poly.entity_id
_entity_poly.type
_entity_poly.pdbx_seq_one_letter_code
_entity_poly.pdbx_strand_id
1 'polypeptide(L)'
;MPKVITDQQTRKICRMINTWDAQHKLDWNSICLGSQEILGWATPPTRQALNKRTTIKLAYQAKKDSLRKEVERVHNLPRPKSIKDGAERIARMEKEIERLNFLNSKLSELFNIIAYNASLAGLKKHDLMKPIPSSKASSNKP
;
A
#
# COMPACT_ATOMS: atom_id res chain seq x y z
N MET A 1 18.46 28.69 17.91
CA MET A 1 17.45 28.73 16.83
C MET A 1 16.43 27.61 17.05
N PRO A 2 15.13 27.81 16.79
CA PRO A 2 14.14 26.74 16.86
C PRO A 2 14.51 25.64 15.87
N LYS A 3 14.56 24.37 16.31
CA LYS A 3 14.84 23.25 15.41
C LYS A 3 13.63 23.06 14.49
N VAL A 4 13.78 23.38 13.20
CA VAL A 4 12.72 23.26 12.19
C VAL A 4 12.83 21.90 11.51
N ILE A 5 11.71 21.16 11.47
CA ILE A 5 11.61 19.91 10.69
C ILE A 5 11.32 20.29 9.24
N THR A 6 12.20 19.92 8.32
CA THR A 6 12.02 20.21 6.89
C THR A 6 10.99 19.26 6.26
N ASP A 7 10.50 19.60 5.07
CA ASP A 7 9.58 18.72 4.34
C ASP A 7 10.23 17.39 3.92
N GLN A 8 11.53 17.41 3.62
CA GLN A 8 12.29 16.20 3.33
C GLN A 8 12.35 15.27 4.55
N GLN A 9 12.65 15.82 5.72
CA GLN A 9 12.64 15.07 6.98
C GLN A 9 11.24 14.55 7.31
N THR A 10 10.22 15.39 7.11
CA THR A 10 8.80 15.01 7.26
C THR A 10 8.47 13.79 6.41
N ARG A 11 8.85 13.78 5.12
CA ARG A 11 8.63 12.63 4.22
C ARG A 11 9.35 11.37 4.69
N LYS A 12 10.61 11.50 5.17
CA LYS A 12 11.37 10.37 5.71
C LYS A 12 10.70 9.78 6.96
N ILE A 13 10.24 10.64 7.87
CA ILE A 13 9.49 10.21 9.07
C ILE A 13 8.18 9.51 8.69
N CYS A 14 7.42 10.06 7.74
CA CYS A 14 6.21 9.39 7.25
C CYS A 14 6.51 8.02 6.62
N ARG A 15 7.60 7.90 5.86
CA ARG A 15 8.03 6.60 5.30
C ARG A 15 8.35 5.61 6.41
N MET A 16 9.12 6.01 7.41
CA MET A 16 9.44 5.20 8.60
C MET A 16 8.16 4.72 9.31
N ILE A 17 7.17 5.60 9.50
CA ILE A 17 5.87 5.23 10.10
C ILE A 17 5.12 4.24 9.20
N ASN A 18 5.08 4.45 7.89
CA ASN A 18 4.32 3.58 6.99
C ASN A 18 4.92 2.16 6.91
N THR A 19 6.25 2.05 6.98
CA THR A 19 6.98 0.77 6.98
C THR A 19 7.15 0.18 8.38
N TRP A 20 6.44 0.72 9.39
CA TRP A 20 6.57 0.23 10.76
C TRP A 20 6.17 -1.24 10.87
N ASP A 21 7.01 -2.00 11.57
CA ASP A 21 6.82 -3.42 11.80
C ASP A 21 5.66 -3.66 12.78
N ALA A 22 4.76 -4.57 12.43
CA ALA A 22 3.60 -4.93 13.24
C ALA A 22 3.99 -5.63 14.55
N GLN A 23 5.19 -6.21 14.65
CA GLN A 23 5.67 -6.85 15.89
C GLN A 23 6.01 -5.83 16.98
N HIS A 24 6.28 -4.58 16.60
CA HIS A 24 6.72 -3.54 17.52
C HIS A 24 5.59 -2.54 17.82
N LYS A 25 5.45 -2.15 19.09
CA LYS A 25 4.44 -1.18 19.51
C LYS A 25 4.65 0.17 18.82
N LEU A 26 3.68 0.55 18.00
CA LEU A 26 3.62 1.87 17.37
C LEU A 26 3.06 2.91 18.36
N ASP A 27 3.96 3.61 19.06
CA ASP A 27 3.62 4.75 19.90
C ASP A 27 4.52 5.96 19.64
N TRP A 28 4.12 7.10 20.21
CA TRP A 28 4.84 8.36 19.98
C TRP A 28 6.25 8.34 20.54
N ASN A 29 6.55 7.56 21.58
CA ASN A 29 7.90 7.48 22.12
C ASN A 29 8.81 6.78 21.11
N SER A 30 8.38 5.65 20.57
CA SER A 30 9.12 4.93 19.53
C SER A 30 9.34 5.78 18.28
N ILE A 31 8.34 6.57 17.86
CA ILE A 31 8.47 7.47 16.71
C ILE A 31 9.42 8.62 17.00
N CYS A 32 9.39 9.19 18.21
CA CYS A 32 10.32 10.24 18.60
C CYS A 32 11.76 9.71 18.59
N LEU A 33 12.00 8.51 19.14
CA LEU A 33 13.31 7.86 19.11
C LEU A 33 13.78 7.59 17.66
N GLY A 34 12.95 6.94 16.83
CA GLY A 34 13.32 6.63 15.44
C GLY A 34 13.50 7.86 14.55
N SER A 35 12.81 8.96 14.84
CA SER A 35 12.98 10.21 14.10
C SER A 35 14.22 11.01 14.50
N GLN A 36 14.87 10.68 15.63
CA GLN A 36 16.11 11.35 16.05
C GLN A 36 17.19 11.26 14.98
N GLU A 37 17.43 10.05 14.46
CA GLU A 37 18.44 9.79 13.43
C GLU A 37 18.08 10.51 12.12
N ILE A 38 16.80 10.47 11.71
CA ILE A 38 16.30 11.14 10.51
C ILE A 38 16.50 12.65 10.57
N LEU A 39 16.33 13.23 11.76
CA LEU A 39 16.44 14.65 12.01
C LEU A 39 17.90 15.12 12.22
N GLY A 40 18.82 14.19 12.51
CA GLY A 40 20.21 14.51 12.85
C GLY A 40 20.32 15.31 14.15
N TRP A 41 19.41 15.10 15.11
CA TRP A 41 19.38 15.86 16.36
C TRP A 41 20.08 15.11 17.49
N ALA A 42 20.81 15.84 18.34
CA ALA A 42 21.44 15.28 19.54
C ALA A 42 20.44 14.68 20.54
N THR A 43 19.17 15.10 20.47
CA THR A 43 18.09 14.60 21.31
C THR A 43 16.85 14.30 20.46
N PRO A 44 16.04 13.29 20.84
CA PRO A 44 14.77 13.00 20.17
C PRO A 44 13.85 14.23 20.10
N PRO A 45 13.11 14.43 19.01
CA PRO A 45 12.02 15.40 18.97
C PRO A 45 10.96 15.08 20.02
N THR A 46 10.21 16.09 20.43
CA THR A 46 9.01 15.87 21.25
C THR A 46 7.82 15.46 20.38
N ARG A 47 6.88 14.71 20.96
CA ARG A 47 5.60 14.42 20.32
C ARG A 47 4.91 15.68 19.79
N GLN A 48 4.97 16.79 20.52
CA GLN A 48 4.36 18.05 20.12
C GLN A 48 4.97 18.60 18.83
N ALA A 49 6.29 18.50 18.67
CA ALA A 49 6.99 18.95 17.46
C ALA A 49 6.57 18.13 16.22
N LEU A 50 6.47 16.81 16.36
CA LEU A 50 6.03 15.93 15.27
C LEU A 50 4.53 16.07 14.96
N ASN A 51 3.68 16.15 15.98
CA ASN A 51 2.23 16.23 15.83
C ASN A 51 1.74 17.57 15.25
N LYS A 52 2.54 18.65 15.36
CA LYS A 52 2.29 19.91 14.66
C LYS A 52 2.34 19.76 13.13
N ARG A 53 3.05 18.76 12.61
CA ARG A 53 3.07 18.43 11.17
C ARG A 53 1.89 17.51 10.87
N THR A 54 0.85 18.06 10.22
CA THR A 54 -0.38 17.32 9.87
C THR A 54 -0.09 16.03 9.10
N THR A 55 0.89 16.04 8.20
CA THR A 55 1.32 14.86 7.43
C THR A 55 1.83 13.72 8.30
N ILE A 56 2.65 14.02 9.33
CA ILE A 56 3.15 13.01 10.28
C ILE A 56 2.00 12.48 11.14
N LYS A 57 1.12 13.37 11.62
CA LYS A 57 -0.07 12.99 12.39
C LYS A 57 -0.96 12.02 11.61
N LEU A 58 -1.24 12.32 10.34
CA LEU A 58 -2.06 11.48 9.47
C LEU A 58 -1.38 10.14 9.18
N ALA A 59 -0.07 10.13 8.90
CA ALA A 59 0.68 8.88 8.72
C ALA A 59 0.61 7.98 9.97
N TYR A 60 0.77 8.57 11.16
CA TYR A 60 0.64 7.84 12.42
C TYR A 60 -0.75 7.21 12.58
N GLN A 61 -1.82 8.00 12.38
CA GLN A 61 -3.19 7.52 12.51
C GLN A 61 -3.49 6.40 11.51
N ALA A 62 -3.16 6.61 10.23
CA ALA A 62 -3.37 5.64 9.17
C ALA A 62 -2.65 4.31 9.46
N LYS A 63 -1.37 4.37 9.87
CA LYS A 63 -0.62 3.16 10.20
C LYS A 63 -1.19 2.47 11.44
N LYS A 64 -1.56 3.22 12.47
CA LYS A 64 -2.15 2.66 13.69
C LYS A 64 -3.47 1.93 13.40
N ASP A 65 -4.32 2.51 12.56
CA ASP A 65 -5.56 1.88 12.11
C ASP A 65 -5.29 0.65 11.25
N SER A 66 -4.27 0.69 10.39
CA SER A 66 -3.83 -0.48 9.61
C SER A 66 -3.40 -1.63 10.51
N LEU A 67 -2.55 -1.35 11.51
CA LEU A 67 -2.08 -2.36 12.47
C LEU A 67 -3.23 -2.93 13.30
N ARG A 68 -4.18 -2.09 13.74
CA ARG A 68 -5.38 -2.57 14.44
C ARG A 68 -6.19 -3.53 13.56
N LYS A 69 -6.44 -3.16 12.29
CA LYS A 69 -7.17 -4.02 11.33
C LYS A 69 -6.44 -5.32 11.04
N GLU A 70 -5.12 -5.30 11.02
CA GLU A 70 -4.30 -6.51 10.84
C GLU A 70 -4.42 -7.45 12.04
N VAL A 71 -4.34 -6.92 13.26
CA VAL A 71 -4.58 -7.69 14.49
C VAL A 71 -6.00 -8.25 14.53
N GLU A 72 -7.01 -7.44 14.21
CA GLU A 72 -8.41 -7.88 14.11
C GLU A 72 -8.59 -8.99 13.09
N ARG A 73 -7.93 -8.89 11.92
CA ARG A 73 -7.98 -9.93 10.89
C ARG A 73 -7.37 -11.25 11.36
N VAL A 74 -6.25 -11.20 12.07
CA VAL A 74 -5.58 -12.38 12.63
C VAL A 74 -6.42 -12.98 13.77
N HIS A 75 -6.95 -12.15 14.66
CA HIS A 75 -7.79 -12.59 15.77
C HIS A 75 -9.10 -13.22 15.29
N ASN A 76 -9.72 -12.62 14.27
CA ASN A 76 -10.97 -13.10 13.70
C ASN A 76 -10.75 -14.16 12.60
N LEU A 77 -9.51 -14.61 12.40
CA LEU A 77 -9.22 -15.67 11.45
C LEU A 77 -9.81 -16.97 12.00
N PRO A 78 -10.68 -17.67 11.25
CA PRO A 78 -11.18 -18.97 11.67
C PRO A 78 -9.97 -19.89 11.87
N ARG A 79 -9.77 -20.35 13.12
CA ARG A 79 -8.68 -21.28 13.43
C ARG A 79 -8.97 -22.59 12.70
N PRO A 80 -7.98 -23.15 11.97
CA PRO A 80 -8.16 -24.47 11.37
C PRO A 80 -8.45 -25.48 12.48
N LYS A 81 -9.38 -26.41 12.24
CA LYS A 81 -9.78 -27.40 13.25
C LYS A 81 -8.69 -28.46 13.46
N SER A 82 -7.78 -28.60 12.50
CA SER A 82 -6.61 -29.48 12.56
C SER A 82 -5.39 -28.87 11.86
N ILE A 83 -4.18 -29.38 12.14
CA ILE A 83 -2.96 -29.02 11.40
C ILE A 83 -3.12 -29.34 9.91
N LYS A 84 -3.78 -30.46 9.58
CA LYS A 84 -4.08 -30.87 8.21
C LYS A 84 -4.96 -29.83 7.49
N ASP A 85 -6.02 -29.33 8.13
CA ASP A 85 -6.89 -28.29 7.55
C ASP A 85 -6.11 -27.01 7.24
N GLY A 86 -5.16 -26.66 8.12
CA GLY A 86 -4.26 -25.53 7.93
C GLY A 86 -3.33 -25.74 6.72
N ALA A 87 -2.71 -26.91 6.63
CA ALA A 87 -1.83 -27.27 5.52
C ALA A 87 -2.58 -27.29 4.18
N GLU A 88 -3.79 -27.86 4.16
CA GLU A 88 -4.65 -27.86 2.96
C GLU A 88 -5.06 -26.45 2.56
N ARG A 89 -5.35 -25.57 3.53
CA ARG A 89 -5.67 -24.16 3.23
C ARG A 89 -4.48 -23.44 2.62
N ILE A 90 -3.28 -23.64 3.17
CA ILE A 90 -2.03 -23.07 2.63
C ILE A 90 -1.80 -23.57 1.20
N ALA A 91 -1.87 -24.88 0.97
CA ALA A 91 -1.67 -25.46 -0.36
C ALA A 91 -2.68 -24.92 -1.41
N ARG A 92 -3.95 -24.72 -1.02
CA ARG A 92 -4.95 -24.08 -1.89
C ARG A 92 -4.60 -22.63 -2.21
N MET A 93 -4.13 -21.87 -1.21
CA MET A 93 -3.73 -20.48 -1.40
C MET A 93 -2.49 -20.36 -2.28
N GLU A 94 -1.48 -21.21 -2.08
CA GLU A 94 -0.27 -21.26 -2.92
C GLU A 94 -0.61 -21.59 -4.38
N LYS A 95 -1.48 -22.57 -4.61
CA LYS A 95 -1.95 -22.92 -5.95
C LYS A 95 -2.69 -21.77 -6.63
N GLU A 96 -3.51 -21.02 -5.89
CA GLU A 96 -4.21 -19.86 -6.47
C GLU A 96 -3.24 -18.71 -6.75
N ILE A 97 -2.24 -18.48 -5.91
CA ILE A 97 -1.17 -17.50 -6.17
C ILE A 97 -0.42 -17.87 -7.45
N GLU A 98 -0.03 -19.13 -7.61
CA GLU A 98 0.62 -19.62 -8.82
C GLU A 98 -0.25 -19.40 -10.06
N ARG A 99 -1.53 -19.77 -9.97
CA ARG A 99 -2.51 -19.57 -11.05
C ARG A 99 -2.66 -18.09 -11.42
N LEU A 100 -2.80 -17.21 -10.43
CA LEU A 100 -2.94 -15.77 -10.65
C LEU A 100 -1.68 -15.17 -11.25
N ASN A 101 -0.49 -15.58 -10.80
CA ASN A 101 0.78 -15.14 -11.38
C ASN A 101 0.92 -15.59 -12.83
N PHE A 102 0.53 -16.82 -13.16
CA PHE A 102 0.49 -17.31 -14.52
C PHE A 102 -0.48 -16.51 -15.40
N LEU A 103 -1.70 -16.25 -14.93
CA LEU A 103 -2.66 -15.44 -15.68
C LEU A 103 -2.17 -14.01 -15.88
N ASN A 104 -1.56 -13.41 -14.85
CA ASN A 104 -1.01 -12.06 -14.93
C ASN A 104 0.16 -11.97 -15.93
N SER A 105 1.02 -12.99 -16.01
CA SER A 105 2.09 -13.03 -17.00
C SER A 105 1.54 -13.15 -18.42
N LYS A 106 0.50 -13.96 -18.62
CA LYS A 106 -0.19 -14.07 -19.91
C LYS A 106 -0.93 -12.82 -20.33
N LEU A 107 -1.61 -12.15 -19.40
CA LEU A 107 -2.21 -10.84 -19.69
C LEU A 107 -1.16 -9.80 -20.05
N SER A 108 -0.01 -9.80 -19.36
CA SER A 108 1.09 -8.88 -19.66
C SER A 108 1.68 -9.13 -21.05
N GLU A 109 1.84 -10.40 -21.44
CA GLU A 109 2.27 -10.80 -22.80
C GLU A 109 1.30 -10.27 -23.86
N LEU A 110 -0.01 -10.49 -23.67
CA LEU A 110 -1.05 -9.98 -24.58
C LEU A 110 -1.05 -8.45 -24.66
N PHE A 111 -0.92 -7.76 -23.53
CA PHE A 111 -0.82 -6.30 -23.52
C PHE A 111 0.37 -5.79 -24.32
N ASN A 112 1.52 -6.47 -24.25
CA ASN A 112 2.69 -6.10 -25.05
C ASN A 112 2.44 -6.30 -26.55
N ILE A 113 1.82 -7.42 -26.95
CA ILE A 113 1.47 -7.68 -28.36
C ILE A 113 0.51 -6.60 -28.87
N ILE A 114 -0.53 -6.29 -28.09
CA ILE A 114 -1.52 -5.26 -28.45
C ILE A 114 -0.84 -3.90 -28.57
N ALA A 115 -0.02 -3.51 -27.60
CA ALA A 115 0.68 -2.23 -27.61
C ALA A 115 1.64 -2.11 -28.81
N TYR A 116 2.36 -3.18 -29.13
CA TYR A 116 3.25 -3.24 -30.29
C TYR A 116 2.47 -3.07 -31.60
N ASN A 117 1.43 -3.89 -31.82
CA ASN A 117 0.62 -3.82 -33.04
C ASN A 117 -0.11 -2.48 -33.18
N ALA A 118 -0.62 -1.93 -32.08
CA ALA A 118 -1.23 -0.61 -32.06
C ALA A 118 -0.23 0.49 -32.47
N SER A 119 1.02 0.40 -32.01
CA SER A 119 2.08 1.34 -32.39
C SER A 119 2.38 1.28 -33.88
N LEU A 120 2.41 0.10 -34.48
CA LEU A 120 2.56 -0.10 -35.92
C LEU A 120 1.39 0.51 -36.70
N ALA A 121 0.18 0.46 -36.14
CA ALA A 121 -1.02 1.10 -36.69
C ALA A 121 -1.10 2.61 -36.41
N GLY A 122 -0.07 3.23 -35.80
CA GLY A 122 -0.03 4.67 -35.52
C GLY A 122 -0.86 5.11 -34.30
N LEU A 123 -1.43 4.17 -33.55
CA LEU A 123 -2.19 4.46 -32.34
C LEU A 123 -1.25 4.81 -31.20
N LYS A 124 -1.59 5.87 -30.44
CA LYS A 124 -0.81 6.27 -29.27
C LYS A 124 -1.44 5.68 -28.00
N LYS A 125 -0.67 5.60 -26.92
CA LYS A 125 -1.15 5.11 -25.61
C LYS A 125 -2.47 5.74 -25.16
N HIS A 126 -2.66 7.05 -25.40
CA HIS A 126 -3.89 7.74 -25.02
C HIS A 126 -5.12 7.25 -25.81
N ASP A 127 -4.94 6.76 -27.03
CA ASP A 127 -6.02 6.17 -27.84
C ASP A 127 -6.46 4.82 -27.28
N LEU A 128 -5.50 4.00 -26.85
CA LEU A 128 -5.74 2.67 -26.27
C LEU A 128 -6.37 2.71 -24.87
N MET A 129 -6.15 3.80 -24.14
CA MET A 129 -6.63 3.97 -22.76
C MET A 129 -7.93 4.78 -22.68
N LYS A 130 -8.58 5.07 -23.82
CA LYS A 130 -9.89 5.72 -23.82
C LYS A 130 -10.89 4.85 -23.05
N PRO A 131 -11.75 5.45 -22.20
CA PRO A 131 -12.75 4.70 -21.48
C PRO A 131 -13.69 4.00 -22.46
N ILE A 132 -14.08 2.77 -22.15
CA ILE A 132 -15.08 2.04 -22.93
C ILE A 132 -16.39 2.85 -22.88
N PRO A 133 -17.03 3.15 -24.03
CA PRO A 133 -18.30 3.87 -24.04
C PRO A 133 -19.35 3.15 -23.18
N SER A 134 -20.01 3.86 -22.27
CA SER A 134 -21.10 3.31 -21.48
C SER A 134 -22.27 2.95 -22.39
N SER A 135 -22.83 1.74 -22.27
CA SER A 135 -23.91 1.23 -23.14
C SER A 135 -25.27 1.92 -22.97
N LYS A 136 -25.36 3.07 -22.27
CA LYS A 136 -26.61 3.83 -22.08
C LYS A 136 -26.98 4.74 -23.26
N ALA A 137 -26.58 4.42 -24.48
CA ALA A 137 -26.87 5.21 -25.67
C ALA A 137 -27.43 4.40 -26.86
N SER A 138 -28.21 3.34 -26.59
CA SER A 138 -29.10 2.74 -27.59
C SER A 138 -30.51 2.49 -27.05
N SER A 139 -31.13 3.52 -26.49
CA SER A 139 -32.58 3.56 -26.35
C SER A 139 -33.08 4.92 -26.82
N ASN A 140 -33.97 4.88 -27.80
CA ASN A 140 -34.69 5.96 -28.47
C ASN A 140 -34.01 6.56 -29.72
N LYS A 141 -34.35 5.97 -30.87
CA LYS A 141 -34.74 6.79 -32.03
C LYS A 141 -36.27 6.74 -32.15
N PRO A 142 -36.90 7.88 -32.48
CA PRO A 142 -38.35 7.99 -32.69
C PRO A 142 -38.83 7.23 -33.93
#